data_AF-A0A529KHQ9-F1
#
_entry.id   AF-A0A529KHQ9-F1
#
_cell.length_a   1.000
_cell.length_b   1.000
_cell.length_c   1.000
_cell.angle_alpha   90.00
_cell.angle_beta   90.00
_cell.angle_gamma   90.00
#
_symmetry.space_group_name_H-M   'P 1'
#
loop_
_entity.id
_entity.type
_entity.pdbx_description
1 polymer ?
#
loop_
_entity_poly.entity_id
_entity_poly.type
_entity_poly.pdbx_seq_one_letter_code
_entity_poly.pdbx_strand_id
1 'polypeptide(L)'
;MFVHFDYSPLRHAESRLMPLLNMNVLSVDSNDLVPGLIKQILRVANNQPPYWKKRITVLLDAILEELCATSDSASREKEHPLPIQIAEAIAYMEEHLAEPLTIEAIARKSGWSHEHFTRMFVASIGISPKRALLERRLLR
;
A
#
# COMPACT_ATOMS: atom_id res chain seq x y z
N MET A 1 -15.99 38.00 2.73
CA MET A 1 -16.29 37.33 1.46
C MET A 1 -15.42 36.09 1.41
N PHE A 2 -16.01 34.89 1.54
CA PHE A 2 -15.28 33.64 1.44
C PHE A 2 -15.50 33.07 0.04
N VAL A 3 -14.41 32.78 -0.66
CA VAL A 3 -14.48 32.10 -1.95
C VAL A 3 -14.51 30.61 -1.65
N HIS A 4 -15.66 29.96 -1.89
CA HIS A 4 -15.78 28.52 -1.81
C HIS A 4 -15.30 27.94 -3.15
N PHE A 5 -14.15 27.28 -3.12
CA PHE A 5 -13.67 26.54 -4.28
C PHE A 5 -14.31 25.15 -4.26
N ASP A 6 -15.30 24.94 -5.12
CA ASP A 6 -15.85 23.61 -5.34
C ASP A 6 -14.97 22.84 -6.32
N TYR A 7 -14.11 21.98 -5.77
CA TYR A 7 -13.22 21.12 -6.54
C TYR A 7 -13.87 19.77 -6.91
N SER A 8 -15.13 19.55 -6.54
CA SER A 8 -15.85 18.30 -6.83
C SER A 8 -15.89 17.94 -8.33
N PRO A 9 -16.07 18.89 -9.27
CA PRO A 9 -16.02 18.59 -10.70
C PRO A 9 -14.64 18.10 -11.17
N LEU A 10 -13.56 18.65 -10.61
CA LEU A 10 -12.19 18.27 -10.99
C LEU A 10 -11.82 16.88 -10.47
N ARG A 11 -12.36 16.47 -9.32
CA ARG A 11 -12.16 15.09 -8.82
C ARG A 11 -12.67 14.05 -9.80
N HIS A 12 -13.79 14.32 -10.47
CA HIS A 12 -14.42 13.40 -11.44
C HIS A 12 -13.86 13.53 -12.86
N ALA A 13 -13.11 14.59 -13.16
CA ALA A 13 -12.54 14.81 -14.48
C ALA A 13 -11.33 13.90 -14.77
N GLU A 14 -10.59 13.49 -13.73
CA GLU A 14 -9.38 12.68 -13.88
C GLU A 14 -9.51 11.36 -13.13
N SER A 15 -9.96 10.31 -13.84
CA SER A 15 -10.15 8.97 -13.28
C SER A 15 -8.90 8.40 -12.59
N ARG A 16 -7.70 8.74 -13.08
CA ARG A 16 -6.40 8.34 -12.52
C ARG A 16 -6.16 8.83 -11.08
N LEU A 17 -6.81 9.92 -10.67
CA LEU A 17 -6.65 10.49 -9.32
C LEU A 17 -7.54 9.78 -8.30
N MET A 18 -8.57 9.06 -8.74
CA MET A 18 -9.57 8.47 -7.84
C MET A 18 -8.96 7.50 -6.82
N PRO A 19 -8.06 6.58 -7.21
CA PRO A 19 -7.43 5.66 -6.26
C PRO A 19 -6.63 6.40 -5.18
N LEU A 20 -5.86 7.41 -5.58
CA LEU A 20 -5.12 8.28 -4.67
C LEU A 20 -6.06 9.04 -3.73
N LEU A 21 -7.11 9.67 -4.25
CA LEU A 21 -8.06 10.47 -3.47
C LEU A 21 -8.87 9.64 -2.47
N ASN A 22 -9.03 8.34 -2.72
CA ASN A 22 -9.71 7.40 -1.84
C ASN A 22 -8.79 6.76 -0.78
N MET A 23 -7.49 7.08 -0.80
CA MET A 23 -6.50 6.57 0.15
C MET A 23 -6.06 7.67 1.13
N ASN A 24 -6.11 7.36 2.43
CA ASN A 24 -5.61 8.26 3.48
C ASN A 24 -4.10 8.11 3.70
N VAL A 25 -3.55 6.94 3.39
CA VAL A 25 -2.13 6.60 3.55
C VAL A 25 -1.71 5.74 2.36
N LEU A 26 -0.60 6.12 1.73
CA LEU A 26 0.10 5.35 0.71
C LEU A 26 1.42 4.87 1.30
N SER A 27 1.67 3.57 1.27
CA SER A 27 2.99 3.04 1.63
C SER A 27 3.94 3.34 0.47
N VAL A 28 5.06 3.98 0.79
CA VAL A 28 6.09 4.37 -0.18
C VAL A 28 7.34 3.56 0.15
N ASP A 29 7.82 2.79 -0.80
CA ASP A 29 9.02 1.98 -0.65
C ASP A 29 10.28 2.84 -0.70
N SER A 30 11.37 2.31 -0.13
CA SER A 30 12.66 3.00 -0.10
C SER A 30 13.29 3.21 -1.48
N ASN A 31 12.79 2.53 -2.51
CA ASN A 31 13.21 2.68 -3.90
C ASN A 31 12.31 3.63 -4.72
N ASP A 32 11.25 4.19 -4.12
CA ASP A 32 10.31 5.06 -4.82
C ASP A 32 10.93 6.43 -5.12
N LEU A 33 10.50 7.02 -6.23
CA LEU A 33 11.02 8.32 -6.67
C LEU A 33 10.48 9.47 -5.82
N VAL A 34 9.32 9.31 -5.19
CA VAL A 34 8.62 10.38 -4.45
C VAL A 34 9.49 11.04 -3.37
N PRO A 35 10.14 10.31 -2.43
CA PRO A 35 10.96 10.94 -1.40
C PRO A 35 12.17 11.69 -1.98
N GLY A 36 12.76 11.17 -3.06
CA GLY A 36 13.87 11.82 -3.77
C GLY A 36 13.45 13.13 -4.44
N LEU A 37 12.30 13.12 -5.11
CA LEU A 37 11.74 14.30 -5.77
C LEU A 37 11.31 15.37 -4.75
N ILE A 38 10.72 14.99 -3.61
CA ILE A 38 10.39 15.93 -2.52
C ILE A 38 11.66 16.60 -1.99
N LYS A 39 12.72 15.83 -1.71
CA LYS A 39 14.02 16.40 -1.28
C LYS A 39 14.56 17.39 -2.31
N GLN A 40 14.41 17.09 -3.59
CA GLN A 40 14.84 17.98 -4.66
C GLN A 40 13.99 19.26 -4.73
N ILE A 41 12.67 19.18 -4.54
CA ILE A 41 11.79 20.36 -4.42
C ILE A 41 12.25 21.24 -3.28
N LEU A 42 12.46 20.67 -2.08
CA LEU A 42 12.93 21.42 -0.92
C LEU A 42 14.26 22.12 -1.20
N ARG A 43 15.20 21.42 -1.83
CA ARG A 43 16.50 21.99 -2.23
C ARG A 43 16.36 23.15 -3.23
N VAL A 44 15.51 23.00 -4.24
CA VAL A 44 15.28 24.04 -5.27
C VAL A 44 14.54 25.23 -4.68
N ALA A 45 13.54 24.99 -3.82
CA ALA A 45 12.79 26.04 -3.12
C ALA A 45 13.68 26.84 -2.18
N ASN A 46 14.60 26.18 -1.48
CA ASN A 46 15.53 26.83 -0.55
C ASN A 46 16.56 27.70 -1.26
N ASN A 47 17.15 27.19 -2.35
CA ASN A 47 18.27 27.86 -3.02
C ASN A 47 17.84 28.82 -4.14
N GLN A 48 16.57 28.76 -4.56
CA GLN A 48 15.97 29.54 -5.65
C GLN A 48 16.90 29.78 -6.86
N PRO A 49 17.51 28.72 -7.44
CA PRO A 49 18.37 28.87 -8.60
C PRO A 49 17.59 29.44 -9.81
N PRO A 50 18.25 29.84 -10.90
CA PRO A 50 17.57 30.21 -12.14
C PRO A 50 16.50 29.20 -12.53
N TYR A 51 15.33 29.70 -12.92
CA TYR A 51 14.16 28.92 -13.31
C TYR A 51 13.55 28.01 -12.21
N TRP A 52 13.82 28.27 -10.92
CA TRP A 52 13.35 27.44 -9.81
C TRP A 52 11.84 27.18 -9.82
N LYS A 53 11.01 28.16 -10.20
CA LYS A 53 9.55 27.99 -10.31
C LYS A 53 9.18 26.90 -11.30
N LYS A 54 9.74 26.97 -12.52
CA LYS A 54 9.49 25.96 -13.57
C LYS A 54 10.01 24.59 -13.15
N ARG A 55 11.17 24.55 -12.46
CA ARG A 55 11.73 23.30 -11.94
C ARG A 55 10.83 22.67 -10.89
N ILE A 56 10.30 23.46 -9.94
CA ILE A 56 9.35 22.95 -8.94
C ILE A 56 8.08 22.45 -9.63
N THR A 57 7.53 23.16 -10.62
CA THR A 57 6.34 22.70 -11.37
C THR A 57 6.57 21.31 -11.97
N VAL A 58 7.66 21.11 -12.70
CA VAL A 58 7.95 19.80 -13.33
C VAL A 58 8.15 18.69 -12.28
N LEU A 59 8.78 19.01 -11.15
CA LEU A 59 8.96 18.04 -10.06
C LEU A 59 7.63 17.70 -9.37
N LEU A 60 6.73 18.67 -9.21
CA LEU A 60 5.39 18.45 -8.68
C LEU A 60 4.57 17.57 -9.64
N ASP A 61 4.61 17.85 -10.94
CA ASP A 61 3.94 17.03 -11.95
C ASP A 61 4.46 15.59 -11.90
N ALA A 62 5.77 15.39 -11.83
CA ALA A 62 6.38 14.06 -11.71
C ALA A 62 5.96 13.33 -10.41
N ILE A 63 5.89 14.04 -9.27
CA ILE A 63 5.40 13.45 -8.01
C ILE A 63 3.93 13.03 -8.14
N LEU A 64 3.09 13.87 -8.75
CA LEU A 64 1.68 13.55 -8.92
C LEU A 64 1.50 12.31 -9.79
N GLU A 65 2.24 12.17 -10.90
CA GLU A 65 2.19 10.98 -11.74
C GLU A 65 2.66 9.72 -11.00
N GLU A 66 3.77 9.81 -10.28
CA GLU A 66 4.31 8.68 -9.51
C GLU A 66 3.34 8.21 -8.42
N LEU A 67 2.71 9.15 -7.70
CA LEU A 67 1.71 8.84 -6.68
C LEU A 67 0.46 8.19 -7.29
N CYS A 68 0.01 8.66 -8.46
CA CYS A 68 -1.12 8.04 -9.17
C CYS A 68 -0.78 6.58 -9.52
N ALA A 69 0.36 6.35 -10.17
CA ALA A 69 0.80 5.02 -10.58
C ALA A 69 0.95 4.05 -9.39
N THR A 70 1.48 4.55 -8.28
CA THR A 70 1.63 3.76 -7.04
C THR A 70 0.26 3.44 -6.43
N SER A 71 -0.66 4.41 -6.40
CA SER A 71 -2.02 4.22 -5.86
C SER A 71 -2.87 3.26 -6.69
N ASP A 72 -2.70 3.25 -8.01
CA ASP A 72 -3.34 2.31 -8.93
C ASP A 72 -2.88 0.89 -8.65
N SER A 73 -1.57 0.71 -8.47
CA SER A 73 -0.96 -0.59 -8.17
C SER A 73 -1.45 -1.11 -6.81
N ALA A 74 -1.43 -0.26 -5.78
CA ALA A 74 -1.93 -0.60 -4.44
C ALA A 74 -3.44 -0.90 -4.43
N SER A 75 -4.21 -0.22 -5.28
CA SER A 75 -5.65 -0.48 -5.41
C SER A 75 -5.93 -1.80 -6.11
N ARG A 76 -5.18 -2.13 -7.17
CA ARG A 76 -5.29 -3.43 -7.85
C ARG A 76 -4.91 -4.61 -6.95
N GLU A 77 -3.90 -4.44 -6.10
CA GLU A 77 -3.54 -5.44 -5.08
C GLU A 77 -4.68 -5.67 -4.08
N LYS A 78 -5.43 -4.62 -3.71
CA LYS A 78 -6.62 -4.75 -2.86
C LYS A 78 -7.83 -5.34 -3.60
N GLU A 79 -7.98 -5.06 -4.89
CA GLU A 79 -9.06 -5.56 -5.75
C GLU A 79 -8.93 -7.04 -6.11
N HIS A 80 -7.76 -7.65 -5.95
CA HIS A 80 -7.59 -9.09 -5.97
C HIS A 80 -7.78 -9.65 -4.56
N PRO A 81 -9.02 -10.01 -4.15
CA PRO A 81 -9.25 -10.55 -2.83
C PRO A 81 -8.39 -11.81 -2.64
N LEU A 82 -7.76 -11.90 -1.47
CA LEU A 82 -7.07 -13.11 -1.05
C LEU A 82 -7.97 -14.33 -1.30
N PRO A 83 -7.42 -15.48 -1.72
CA PRO A 83 -8.19 -16.72 -1.73
C PRO A 83 -8.90 -16.88 -0.39
N ILE A 84 -10.18 -17.26 -0.40
CA ILE A 84 -11.01 -17.27 0.81
C ILE A 84 -10.36 -18.09 1.94
N GLN A 85 -9.65 -19.17 1.57
CA GLN A 85 -8.88 -20.02 2.48
C GLN A 85 -7.74 -19.28 3.20
N ILE A 86 -7.08 -18.33 2.53
CA ILE A 86 -6.02 -17.49 3.10
C ILE A 86 -6.62 -16.41 4.00
N ALA A 87 -7.72 -15.79 3.58
CA ALA A 87 -8.42 -14.80 4.41
C ALA A 87 -8.93 -15.43 5.72
N GLU A 88 -9.56 -16.60 5.64
CA GLU A 88 -10.00 -17.38 6.82
C GLU A 88 -8.83 -17.82 7.70
N ALA A 89 -7.71 -18.21 7.11
CA ALA A 89 -6.50 -18.55 7.85
C ALA A 89 -5.97 -17.36 8.65
N ILE A 90 -5.93 -16.17 8.06
CA ILE A 90 -5.48 -14.95 8.73
C ILE A 90 -6.43 -14.58 9.88
N ALA A 91 -7.74 -14.62 9.64
CA ALA A 91 -8.74 -14.38 10.69
C ALA A 91 -8.58 -15.36 11.86
N TYR A 92 -8.35 -16.64 11.54
CA TYR A 92 -8.11 -17.66 12.57
C TYR A 92 -6.80 -17.43 13.34
N MET A 93 -5.74 -16.99 12.66
CA MET A 93 -4.48 -16.60 13.30
C MET A 93 -4.68 -15.46 14.29
N GLU A 94 -5.44 -14.43 13.91
CA GLU A 94 -5.72 -13.24 14.73
C GLU A 94 -6.55 -13.56 15.97
N GLU A 95 -7.55 -14.44 15.83
CA GLU A 95 -8.40 -14.88 16.95
C GLU A 95 -7.61 -15.73 17.97
N HIS A 96 -6.60 -16.49 17.53
CA HIS A 96 -5.88 -17.47 18.36
C HIS A 96 -4.39 -17.10 18.62
N LEU A 97 -4.02 -15.82 18.53
CA LEU A 97 -2.61 -15.37 18.71
C LEU A 97 -2.01 -15.74 20.08
N ALA A 98 -2.83 -15.80 21.12
CA ALA A 98 -2.43 -16.07 22.51
C ALA A 98 -2.22 -17.57 22.81
N GLU A 99 -2.69 -18.45 21.94
CA GLU A 99 -2.61 -19.90 22.10
C GLU A 99 -1.42 -20.49 21.32
N PRO A 100 -0.94 -21.70 21.67
CA PRO A 100 0.05 -22.42 20.87
C PRO A 100 -0.54 -22.87 19.53
N LEU A 101 -0.63 -21.94 18.58
CA LEU A 101 -1.12 -22.17 17.23
C LEU A 101 0.00 -22.69 16.30
N THR A 102 -0.23 -23.83 15.64
CA THR A 102 0.69 -24.40 14.65
C THR A 102 0.21 -24.12 13.22
N ILE A 103 1.16 -24.02 12.29
CA ILE A 103 0.84 -23.80 10.87
C ILE A 103 0.12 -25.02 10.28
N GLU A 104 0.40 -26.26 10.70
CA GLU A 104 -0.40 -27.42 10.26
C GLU A 104 -1.86 -27.33 10.69
N ALA A 105 -2.15 -26.82 11.90
CA ALA A 105 -3.52 -26.69 12.37
C ALA A 105 -4.31 -25.68 11.52
N ILE A 106 -3.68 -24.55 11.18
CA ILE A 106 -4.26 -23.52 10.31
C ILE A 106 -4.50 -24.10 8.91
N ALA A 107 -3.49 -24.74 8.32
CA ALA A 107 -3.60 -25.34 6.98
C ALA A 107 -4.75 -26.34 6.88
N ARG A 108 -4.87 -27.21 7.89
CA ARG A 108 -5.93 -28.21 7.96
C ARG A 108 -7.32 -27.57 8.10
N LYS A 109 -7.44 -26.47 8.84
CA LYS A 109 -8.71 -25.72 8.98
C LYS A 109 -9.13 -25.10 7.64
N SER A 110 -8.18 -24.64 6.85
CA SER A 110 -8.38 -24.14 5.48
C SER A 110 -8.59 -25.24 4.42
N GLY A 111 -8.63 -26.52 4.83
CA GLY A 111 -8.82 -27.66 3.91
C GLY A 111 -7.58 -28.02 3.08
N TRP A 112 -6.40 -27.52 3.43
CA TRP A 112 -5.16 -27.72 2.68
C TRP A 112 -4.11 -28.50 3.46
N SER A 113 -3.21 -29.16 2.73
CA SER A 113 -1.99 -29.70 3.32
C SER A 113 -1.05 -28.56 3.71
N HIS A 114 -0.15 -28.83 4.66
CA HIS A 114 0.83 -27.84 5.13
C HIS A 114 1.67 -27.22 4.00
N GLU A 115 2.15 -28.06 3.06
CA GLU A 115 2.94 -27.59 1.91
C GLU A 115 2.11 -26.77 0.94
N HIS A 116 0.89 -27.21 0.61
CA HIS A 116 0.03 -26.46 -0.31
C HIS A 116 -0.37 -25.11 0.29
N PHE A 117 -0.73 -25.11 1.57
CA PHE A 117 -1.02 -23.89 2.32
C PHE A 117 0.16 -22.93 2.35
N THR A 118 1.36 -23.42 2.67
CA THR A 118 2.55 -22.56 2.74
C THR A 118 2.84 -21.93 1.38
N ARG A 119 2.74 -22.70 0.30
CA ARG A 119 2.96 -22.18 -1.06
C ARG A 119 1.92 -21.12 -1.43
N MET A 120 0.63 -21.41 -1.20
CA MET A 120 -0.45 -20.47 -1.51
C MET A 120 -0.37 -19.21 -0.64
N PHE A 121 -0.04 -19.36 0.64
CA PHE A 121 0.10 -18.25 1.57
C PHE A 121 1.26 -17.33 1.18
N VAL A 122 2.43 -17.87 0.83
CA VAL A 122 3.56 -17.06 0.33
C VAL A 122 3.19 -16.38 -0.99
N ALA A 123 2.50 -17.07 -1.90
CA ALA A 123 2.07 -16.48 -3.17
C ALA A 123 1.06 -15.33 -2.97
N SER A 124 0.22 -15.40 -1.93
CA SER A 124 -0.81 -14.38 -1.66
C SER A 124 -0.35 -13.26 -0.71
N ILE A 125 0.56 -13.54 0.23
CA ILE A 125 0.95 -12.63 1.32
C ILE A 125 2.42 -12.18 1.21
N GLY A 126 3.22 -12.80 0.34
CA GLY A 126 4.63 -12.46 0.12
C GLY A 126 5.60 -12.96 1.21
N ILE A 127 5.08 -13.39 2.37
CA ILE A 127 5.87 -13.93 3.49
C ILE A 127 5.32 -15.28 3.96
N SER A 128 6.15 -16.06 4.65
CA SER A 128 5.74 -17.38 5.15
C SER A 128 4.70 -17.27 6.28
N PRO A 129 3.78 -18.25 6.43
CA PRO A 129 2.78 -18.24 7.49
C PRO A 129 3.38 -18.12 8.90
N LYS A 130 4.53 -18.78 9.13
CA LYS A 130 5.23 -18.74 10.41
C LYS A 130 5.76 -17.34 10.74
N ARG A 131 6.29 -16.65 9.73
CA ARG A 131 6.77 -15.27 9.89
C ARG A 131 5.60 -14.31 10.12
N ALA A 132 4.53 -14.47 9.35
CA ALA A 132 3.30 -13.68 9.48
C ALA A 132 2.64 -13.84 10.87
N LEU A 133 2.72 -15.03 11.47
CA LEU A 133 2.26 -15.28 12.85
C LEU A 133 3.13 -14.55 13.88
N LEU A 134 4.45 -14.60 13.68
CA LEU A 134 5.43 -13.99 14.59
C LEU A 134 5.33 -12.46 14.59
N GLU A 135 5.24 -11.85 13.41
CA GLU A 135 5.07 -10.39 13.28
C GLU A 135 3.79 -9.90 13.96
N ARG A 136 2.68 -10.63 13.83
CA ARG A 136 1.41 -10.30 14.53
C ARG A 136 1.51 -10.43 16.05
N ARG A 137 2.29 -11.39 16.57
CA ARG A 137 2.52 -11.53 18.01
C ARG A 137 3.38 -10.41 18.60
N LEU A 138 4.23 -9.78 17.79
CA LEU A 138 5.08 -8.67 18.22
C LEU A 138 4.35 -7.31 18.22
N LEU A 139 3.34 -7.16 17.36
CA LEU A 139 2.55 -5.94 17.22
C LEU A 139 1.43 -5.80 18.26
N ARG A 140 1.24 -6.80 19.13
CA ARG A 140 0.20 -6.87 20.16
C ARG A 140 0.81 -6.72 21.56
#